data_AF-A0A150RDW1-F1
#
_entry.id   AF-A0A150RDW1-F1
#
_cell.length_a   1.000
_cell.length_b   1.000
_cell.length_c   1.000
_cell.angle_alpha   90.00
_cell.angle_beta   90.00
_cell.angle_gamma   90.00
#
_symmetry.space_group_name_H-M   'P 1'
#
loop_
_entity.id
_entity.type
_entity.pdbx_description
1 polymer ?
#
loop_
_entity_poly.entity_id
_entity_poly.type
_entity_poly.pdbx_seq_one_letter_code
_entity_poly.pdbx_strand_id
1 'polypeptide(L)'
;MQDEMQVEDWGELFVTRKCCGAGTCRNYAPELLGEVVPASDLREGRRLSVSVLPGSYEAGAFTGVLRQPRSQEDLMAARTAVAACPFGAIKLKPGASRVRRGALGSPWRGFPRLIEDNVWIVGQPSIKNISALSYFIERDGGGVLIDPPKPSEEVFRWLAEHGGVRWLFLTHRDHAHHHAEFASRFPGCRRIIGAADVNLRETEHMASTGDVEIKLGDELGALSPEGEPLSREAAKEAEIAIVPQPGHTPGSLCLLYRGRFLFTGDHLSYSRALGQLVAHRLQCWEDWERQTRSVRYLLAAAEAGWLRFAWVLPGHGEWARLPGEGSAAETAAELRRVIASMEQKPKGHTPLGRWILYAQGRIAPEGRLGRAVRAIGGGSDAWVLPRGARSSLTDFDPHKTAVALRRLYLLGATALLAAAGAVWLAARRDTVQTR
;
A
#
# COMPACT_ATOMS: atom_id res chain seq x y z
N MET A 1 36.54 -35.47 -12.12
CA MET A 1 35.42 -35.72 -11.22
C MET A 1 35.03 -34.36 -10.67
N GLN A 2 34.12 -33.67 -11.36
CA GLN A 2 33.67 -32.33 -10.96
C GLN A 2 32.83 -32.50 -9.70
N ASP A 3 33.16 -31.72 -8.68
CA ASP A 3 32.40 -31.58 -7.45
C ASP A 3 30.98 -31.12 -7.86
N GLU A 4 30.02 -32.05 -7.89
CA GLU A 4 28.61 -31.72 -7.96
C GLU A 4 28.28 -31.00 -6.65
N MET A 5 28.49 -29.68 -6.67
CA MET A 5 28.07 -28.77 -5.62
C MET A 5 26.56 -28.98 -5.46
N GLN A 6 26.16 -29.85 -4.52
CA GLN A 6 24.77 -30.10 -4.20
C GLN A 6 24.16 -28.74 -3.88
N VAL A 7 23.37 -28.20 -4.81
CA VAL A 7 22.60 -26.99 -4.56
C VAL A 7 21.61 -27.41 -3.49
N GLU A 8 21.90 -27.06 -2.25
CA GLU A 8 20.99 -27.31 -1.13
C GLU A 8 19.64 -26.69 -1.49
N ASP A 9 18.59 -27.52 -1.48
CA ASP A 9 17.23 -27.06 -1.74
C ASP A 9 16.73 -26.29 -0.51
N TRP A 10 16.77 -24.96 -0.60
CA TRP A 10 16.33 -24.04 0.45
C TRP A 10 14.83 -23.73 0.39
N GLY A 11 14.10 -24.33 -0.54
CA GLY A 11 12.67 -24.16 -0.72
C GLY A 11 12.29 -23.30 -1.91
N GLU A 12 10.99 -23.24 -2.16
CA GLU A 12 10.42 -22.65 -3.37
C GLU A 12 9.33 -21.64 -3.01
N LEU A 13 9.52 -20.41 -3.49
CA LEU A 13 8.54 -19.33 -3.46
C LEU A 13 7.62 -19.41 -4.68
N PHE A 14 6.34 -19.16 -4.42
CA PHE A 14 5.31 -18.98 -5.45
C PHE A 14 4.29 -17.92 -5.02
N VAL A 15 3.88 -17.03 -5.92
CA VAL A 15 2.90 -15.98 -5.61
C VAL A 15 1.55 -16.24 -6.27
N THR A 16 0.52 -16.42 -5.45
CA THR A 16 -0.86 -16.66 -5.92
C THR A 16 -1.57 -15.37 -6.32
N ARG A 17 -2.68 -15.49 -7.06
CA ARG A 17 -3.58 -14.40 -7.47
C ARG A 17 -4.21 -13.65 -6.30
N LYS A 18 -4.12 -14.18 -5.08
CA LYS A 18 -4.52 -13.46 -3.86
C LYS A 18 -3.74 -12.15 -3.68
N CYS A 19 -2.59 -11.99 -4.34
CA CYS A 19 -1.80 -10.77 -4.28
C CYS A 19 -2.59 -9.60 -4.88
N CYS A 20 -2.97 -8.64 -4.03
CA CYS A 20 -3.74 -7.44 -4.40
C CYS A 20 -2.90 -6.15 -4.33
N GLY A 21 -1.57 -6.25 -4.42
CA GLY A 21 -0.71 -5.09 -4.66
C GLY A 21 -0.22 -4.30 -3.43
N ALA A 22 -0.27 -4.87 -2.22
CA ALA A 22 0.29 -4.20 -1.02
C ALA A 22 1.80 -3.94 -1.14
N GLY A 23 2.55 -4.81 -1.83
CA GLY A 23 3.95 -4.57 -2.19
C GLY A 23 4.99 -4.62 -1.06
N THR A 24 4.58 -4.58 0.21
CA THR A 24 5.47 -4.48 1.38
C THR A 24 6.42 -5.67 1.55
N CYS A 25 5.98 -6.87 1.15
CA CYS A 25 6.78 -8.10 1.13
C CYS A 25 8.13 -7.95 0.40
N ARG A 26 8.20 -7.08 -0.60
CA ARG A 26 9.40 -6.84 -1.41
C ARG A 26 10.49 -6.10 -0.64
N ASN A 27 10.17 -5.43 0.46
CA ASN A 27 11.17 -4.82 1.34
C ASN A 27 11.82 -5.82 2.30
N TYR A 28 11.10 -6.91 2.62
CA TYR A 28 11.58 -7.98 3.51
C TYR A 28 12.43 -9.01 2.77
N ALA A 29 12.18 -9.20 1.47
CA ALA A 29 12.94 -10.10 0.62
C ALA A 29 13.23 -9.47 -0.75
N PRO A 30 13.98 -8.35 -0.80
CA PRO A 30 14.19 -7.58 -2.04
C PRO A 30 14.92 -8.38 -3.11
N GLU A 31 15.80 -9.30 -2.71
CA GLU A 31 16.52 -10.18 -3.64
C GLU A 31 15.65 -11.31 -4.19
N LEU A 32 14.54 -11.64 -3.54
CA LEU A 32 13.70 -12.79 -3.90
C LEU A 32 12.39 -12.38 -4.56
N LEU A 33 11.85 -11.21 -4.25
CA LEU A 33 10.54 -10.77 -4.69
C LEU A 33 10.62 -9.46 -5.47
N GLY A 34 9.85 -9.38 -6.55
CA GLY A 34 9.84 -8.23 -7.47
C GLY A 34 8.44 -7.86 -7.91
N GLU A 35 8.31 -6.67 -8.48
CA GLU A 35 7.05 -6.17 -9.04
C GLU A 35 6.64 -6.96 -10.28
N VAL A 36 5.34 -7.22 -10.41
CA VAL A 36 4.73 -7.50 -11.70
C VAL A 36 4.06 -6.21 -12.17
N VAL A 37 4.65 -5.58 -13.17
CA VAL A 37 4.22 -4.26 -13.66
C VAL A 37 3.01 -4.42 -14.60
N PRO A 38 1.92 -3.64 -14.43
CA PRO A 38 0.79 -3.66 -15.36
C PRO A 38 1.22 -3.31 -16.79
N ALA A 39 0.57 -3.93 -17.79
CA ALA A 39 0.89 -3.66 -19.19
C ALA A 39 0.72 -2.17 -19.57
N SER A 40 -0.20 -1.45 -18.92
CA SER A 40 -0.40 -0.02 -19.16
C SER A 40 0.76 0.87 -18.67
N ASP A 41 1.64 0.34 -17.82
CA ASP A 41 2.82 1.03 -17.30
C ASP A 41 4.11 0.70 -18.09
N LEU A 42 4.03 -0.32 -18.96
CA LEU A 42 5.10 -0.68 -19.87
C LEU A 42 5.00 0.17 -21.14
N ARG A 43 5.81 1.24 -21.23
CA ARG A 43 5.97 1.99 -22.48
C ARG A 43 6.74 1.15 -23.50
N GLU A 44 6.38 1.29 -24.77
CA GLU A 44 7.06 0.62 -25.88
C GLU A 44 8.57 0.93 -25.84
N GLY A 45 9.40 -0.12 -25.86
CA GLY A 45 10.86 0.00 -25.76
C GLY A 45 11.44 0.21 -24.36
N ARG A 46 10.62 0.39 -23.29
CA ARG A 46 11.13 0.51 -21.91
C ARG A 46 11.52 -0.88 -21.38
N ARG A 47 12.81 -1.08 -21.09
CA ARG A 47 13.30 -2.27 -20.40
C ARG A 47 13.08 -2.13 -18.90
N LEU A 48 12.50 -3.15 -18.27
CA LEU A 48 12.40 -3.22 -16.81
C LEU A 48 13.80 -3.36 -16.21
N SER A 49 14.04 -2.66 -15.10
CA SER A 49 15.31 -2.76 -14.37
C SER A 49 15.49 -4.13 -13.72
N VAL A 50 14.37 -4.78 -13.35
CA VAL A 50 14.33 -6.11 -12.75
C VAL A 50 13.13 -6.88 -13.31
N SER A 51 13.32 -8.17 -13.61
CA SER A 51 12.29 -9.07 -14.15
C SER A 51 12.04 -10.27 -13.25
N VAL A 52 10.78 -10.65 -13.08
CA VAL A 52 10.37 -11.84 -12.32
C VAL A 52 10.50 -13.12 -13.16
N LEU A 53 10.75 -14.25 -12.48
CA LEU A 53 10.82 -15.59 -13.06
C LEU A 53 9.46 -16.00 -13.65
N PRO A 54 9.40 -16.38 -14.94
CA PRO A 54 8.20 -16.96 -15.54
C PRO A 54 7.74 -18.20 -14.76
N GLY A 55 6.43 -18.35 -14.58
CA GLY A 55 5.84 -19.49 -13.87
C GLY A 55 5.94 -19.44 -12.34
N SER A 56 6.57 -18.43 -11.75
CA SER A 56 6.68 -18.27 -10.29
C SER A 56 5.49 -17.54 -9.64
N TYR A 57 4.50 -17.14 -10.43
CA TYR A 57 3.32 -16.44 -9.97
C TYR A 57 2.10 -16.70 -10.86
N GLU A 58 0.90 -16.59 -10.28
CA GLU A 58 -0.35 -16.66 -11.03
C GLU A 58 -0.66 -15.33 -11.72
N ALA A 59 -1.25 -15.40 -12.92
CA ALA A 59 -1.74 -14.20 -13.62
C ALA A 59 -2.69 -13.39 -12.71
N GLY A 60 -2.45 -12.08 -12.65
CA GLY A 60 -3.18 -11.13 -11.79
C GLY A 60 -2.47 -10.78 -10.50
N ALA A 61 -1.40 -11.51 -10.11
CA ALA A 61 -0.55 -11.10 -9.01
C ALA A 61 0.23 -9.81 -9.35
N PHE A 62 0.49 -8.99 -8.33
CA PHE A 62 1.29 -7.76 -8.42
C PHE A 62 2.75 -7.97 -7.96
N THR A 63 3.07 -9.19 -7.54
CA THR A 63 4.40 -9.59 -7.07
C THR A 63 4.73 -10.93 -7.69
N GLY A 64 5.98 -11.12 -8.08
CA GLY A 64 6.54 -12.38 -8.55
C GLY A 64 7.88 -12.66 -7.89
N VAL A 65 8.47 -13.81 -8.20
CA VAL A 65 9.76 -14.23 -7.64
C VAL A 65 10.88 -13.81 -8.59
N LEU A 66 11.92 -13.14 -8.09
CA LEU A 66 13.11 -12.77 -8.87
C LEU A 66 14.10 -13.94 -8.97
N ARG A 67 14.29 -14.64 -7.85
CA ARG A 67 15.05 -15.88 -7.75
C ARG A 67 14.57 -16.68 -6.54
N GLN A 68 14.74 -17.99 -6.60
CA GLN A 68 14.43 -18.86 -5.46
C GLN A 68 15.48 -18.73 -4.34
N PRO A 69 15.12 -19.05 -3.08
CA PRO A 69 16.06 -19.11 -1.97
C PRO A 69 17.26 -20.03 -2.24
N ARG A 70 18.45 -19.60 -1.81
CA ARG A 70 19.74 -20.32 -1.98
C ARG A 70 20.58 -20.38 -0.71
N SER A 71 20.08 -19.84 0.39
CA SER A 71 20.78 -19.77 1.66
C SER A 71 19.80 -19.74 2.83
N GLN A 72 20.31 -19.90 4.05
CA GLN A 72 19.54 -19.71 5.27
C GLN A 72 19.01 -18.28 5.40
N GLU A 73 19.79 -17.28 4.95
CA GLU A 73 19.38 -15.88 4.95
C GLU A 73 18.19 -15.66 4.01
N ASP A 74 18.26 -16.21 2.79
CA ASP A 74 17.14 -16.15 1.85
C ASP A 74 15.89 -16.83 2.42
N LEU A 75 16.05 -18.00 3.05
CA LEU A 75 14.95 -18.70 3.68
C LEU A 75 14.32 -17.86 4.82
N MET A 76 15.13 -17.13 5.58
CA MET A 76 14.63 -16.22 6.61
C MET A 76 13.88 -15.03 6.00
N ALA A 77 14.47 -14.36 5.00
CA ALA A 77 13.83 -13.26 4.28
C ALA A 77 12.49 -13.70 3.64
N ALA A 78 12.46 -14.87 3.02
CA ALA A 78 11.25 -15.50 2.48
C ALA A 78 10.18 -15.72 3.56
N ARG A 79 10.57 -16.24 4.74
CA ARG A 79 9.66 -16.42 5.89
C ARG A 79 9.09 -15.10 6.38
N THR A 80 9.92 -14.05 6.48
CA THR A 80 9.48 -12.70 6.87
C THR A 80 8.51 -12.12 5.83
N ALA A 81 8.83 -12.23 4.53
CA ALA A 81 7.96 -11.76 3.46
C ALA A 81 6.59 -12.48 3.43
N VAL A 82 6.57 -13.80 3.67
CA VAL A 82 5.33 -14.57 3.82
C VAL A 82 4.52 -14.08 5.03
N ALA A 83 5.19 -13.89 6.18
CA ALA A 83 4.54 -13.41 7.40
C ALA A 83 4.02 -11.96 7.30
N ALA A 84 4.65 -11.13 6.46
CA ALA A 84 4.25 -9.76 6.19
C ALA A 84 3.10 -9.63 5.17
N CYS A 85 2.74 -10.71 4.46
CA CYS A 85 1.75 -10.62 3.38
C CYS A 85 0.32 -10.56 3.93
N PRO A 86 -0.42 -9.45 3.75
CA PRO A 86 -1.76 -9.29 4.33
C PRO A 86 -2.79 -10.24 3.71
N PHE A 87 -2.53 -10.69 2.49
CA PHE A 87 -3.47 -11.51 1.70
C PHE A 87 -3.15 -13.01 1.74
N GLY A 88 -2.06 -13.40 2.42
CA GLY A 88 -1.56 -14.78 2.41
C GLY A 88 -1.23 -15.29 1.01
N ALA A 89 -0.79 -14.38 0.13
CA ALA A 89 -0.61 -14.64 -1.30
C ALA A 89 0.69 -15.39 -1.62
N ILE A 90 1.71 -15.22 -0.79
CA ILE A 90 3.04 -15.81 -0.99
C ILE A 90 3.04 -17.20 -0.34
N LYS A 91 3.48 -18.19 -1.11
CA LYS A 91 3.68 -19.57 -0.66
C LYS A 91 5.16 -19.86 -0.62
N LEU A 92 5.60 -20.44 0.49
CA LEU A 92 6.95 -20.96 0.65
C LEU A 92 6.83 -22.46 0.89
N LYS A 93 7.18 -23.25 -0.12
CA LYS A 93 7.32 -24.70 0.00
C LYS A 93 8.67 -24.98 0.66
N PRO A 94 8.72 -25.73 1.77
CA PRO A 94 9.98 -26.11 2.40
C PRO A 94 10.83 -26.96 1.44
N GLY A 95 12.12 -26.66 1.36
CA GLY A 95 13.08 -27.48 0.63
C GLY A 95 13.62 -28.64 1.47
N ALA A 96 14.44 -29.47 0.86
CA ALA A 96 15.10 -30.61 1.51
C ALA A 96 16.25 -30.23 2.48
N SER A 97 16.61 -28.95 2.60
CA SER A 97 17.67 -28.51 3.51
C SER A 97 17.39 -28.92 4.96
N ARG A 98 18.45 -29.35 5.67
CA ARG A 98 18.35 -29.94 7.03
C ARG A 98 18.12 -28.90 8.13
N VAL A 99 17.82 -27.64 7.79
CA VAL A 99 17.59 -26.60 8.80
C VAL A 99 16.31 -26.87 9.56
N ARG A 100 16.45 -27.29 10.82
CA ARG A 100 15.31 -27.52 11.72
C ARG A 100 14.53 -26.21 11.87
N ARG A 101 13.21 -26.25 11.67
CA ARG A 101 12.34 -25.05 11.76
C ARG A 101 12.49 -24.28 13.08
N GLY A 102 12.78 -24.97 14.19
CA GLY A 102 13.03 -24.34 15.50
C GLY A 102 14.33 -23.52 15.56
N ALA A 103 15.34 -23.87 14.76
CA ALA A 103 16.60 -23.13 14.70
C ALA A 103 16.46 -21.76 13.99
N LEU A 104 15.44 -21.59 13.16
CA LEU A 104 15.18 -20.34 12.44
C LEU A 104 14.55 -19.27 13.33
N GLY A 105 13.84 -19.65 14.40
CA GLY A 105 13.17 -18.70 15.31
C GLY A 105 12.03 -17.91 14.65
N SER A 106 11.68 -16.79 15.30
CA SER A 106 10.66 -15.84 14.82
C SER A 106 11.05 -15.25 13.45
N PRO A 107 10.12 -15.12 12.48
CA PRO A 107 10.39 -14.40 11.23
C PRO A 107 10.74 -12.91 11.45
N TRP A 108 10.53 -12.40 12.67
CA TRP A 108 10.81 -11.01 13.04
C TRP A 108 12.12 -10.83 13.81
N ARG A 109 12.98 -11.87 13.93
CA ARG A 109 14.22 -11.85 14.74
C ARG A 109 15.21 -10.71 14.39
N GLY A 110 15.10 -10.11 13.21
CA GLY A 110 15.92 -8.96 12.78
C GLY A 110 15.22 -7.61 12.86
N PHE A 111 14.09 -7.51 13.57
CA PHE A 111 13.29 -6.29 13.70
C PHE A 111 13.11 -5.92 15.18
N PRO A 112 13.09 -4.62 15.53
CA PRO A 112 13.32 -3.45 14.66
C PRO A 112 14.68 -3.40 13.95
N ARG A 113 14.73 -2.77 12.77
CA ARG A 113 15.94 -2.66 11.95
C ARG A 113 16.21 -1.21 11.57
N LEU A 114 17.44 -0.77 11.77
CA LEU A 114 17.86 0.56 11.37
C LEU A 114 17.87 0.66 9.84
N ILE A 115 17.27 1.73 9.31
CA ILE A 115 17.33 2.08 7.89
C ILE A 115 18.59 2.90 7.64
N GLU A 116 18.67 4.07 8.27
CA GLU A 116 19.80 4.98 8.22
C GLU A 116 19.64 6.02 9.34
N ASP A 117 20.75 6.59 9.82
CA ASP A 117 20.82 7.56 10.91
C ASP A 117 20.10 7.07 12.19
N ASN A 118 18.91 7.61 12.45
CA ASN A 118 18.05 7.33 13.60
C ASN A 118 16.64 6.91 13.18
N VAL A 119 16.48 6.48 11.92
CA VAL A 119 15.21 6.02 11.35
C VAL A 119 15.20 4.50 11.29
N TRP A 120 14.21 3.89 11.92
CA TRP A 120 14.03 2.45 12.04
C TRP A 120 12.77 2.00 11.30
N ILE A 121 12.78 0.81 10.71
CA ILE A 121 11.54 0.04 10.52
C ILE A 121 11.26 -0.77 11.78
N VAL A 122 10.03 -0.69 12.28
CA VAL A 122 9.64 -1.25 13.57
C VAL A 122 8.48 -2.24 13.48
N GLY A 123 8.62 -3.33 14.24
CA GLY A 123 7.54 -4.25 14.55
C GLY A 123 7.04 -5.13 13.38
N GLN A 124 6.13 -6.03 13.72
CA GLN A 124 5.40 -6.83 12.76
C GLN A 124 4.28 -5.96 12.12
N PRO A 125 4.14 -5.90 10.79
CA PRO A 125 3.01 -5.26 10.14
C PRO A 125 1.67 -5.87 10.59
N SER A 126 0.66 -5.01 10.75
CA SER A 126 -0.68 -5.40 11.16
C SER A 126 -1.58 -5.67 9.95
N ILE A 127 -2.24 -6.83 9.89
CA ILE A 127 -3.25 -7.13 8.87
C ILE A 127 -4.43 -6.14 8.92
N LYS A 128 -4.74 -5.55 10.10
CA LYS A 128 -5.77 -4.50 10.20
C LYS A 128 -5.40 -3.22 9.44
N ASN A 129 -4.11 -2.95 9.27
CA ASN A 129 -3.58 -1.85 8.44
C ASN A 129 -3.10 -2.38 7.07
N ILE A 130 -3.66 -3.50 6.58
CA ILE A 130 -3.25 -4.18 5.33
C ILE A 130 -1.74 -4.46 5.27
N SER A 131 -1.12 -4.65 6.44
CA SER A 131 0.32 -4.85 6.61
C SER A 131 1.18 -3.70 6.07
N ALA A 132 0.70 -2.48 6.25
CA ALA A 132 1.49 -1.26 6.11
C ALA A 132 2.79 -1.34 6.93
N LEU A 133 3.84 -0.73 6.39
CA LEU A 133 5.13 -0.56 7.05
C LEU A 133 5.02 0.52 8.12
N SER A 134 5.70 0.29 9.23
CA SER A 134 5.76 1.21 10.36
C SER A 134 7.19 1.64 10.60
N TYR A 135 7.37 2.92 10.91
CA TYR A 135 8.69 3.49 11.11
C TYR A 135 8.79 4.22 12.43
N PHE A 136 10.00 4.29 12.98
CA PHE A 136 10.28 5.06 14.19
C PHE A 136 11.47 5.97 13.98
N ILE A 137 11.31 7.24 14.32
CA ILE A 137 12.39 8.23 14.37
C ILE A 137 12.78 8.37 15.84
N GLU A 138 13.97 7.90 16.18
CA GLU A 138 14.51 7.97 17.54
C GLU A 138 15.08 9.36 17.80
N ARG A 139 14.63 10.04 18.87
CA ARG A 139 15.01 11.44 19.15
C ARG A 139 15.13 11.68 20.64
N ASP A 140 16.11 12.49 21.05
CA ASP A 140 16.31 12.91 22.43
C ASP A 140 15.07 13.62 23.02
N GLY A 141 14.34 14.36 22.18
CA GLY A 141 13.10 15.05 22.54
C GLY A 141 11.85 14.17 22.56
N GLY A 142 12.01 12.84 22.49
CA GLY A 142 10.95 11.85 22.36
C GLY A 142 10.69 11.45 20.91
N GLY A 143 10.54 10.14 20.68
CA GLY A 143 10.46 9.56 19.35
C GLY A 143 9.16 9.83 18.61
N VAL A 144 9.20 9.64 17.29
CA VAL A 144 8.06 9.73 16.39
C VAL A 144 7.78 8.35 15.81
N LEU A 145 6.62 7.77 16.12
CA LEU A 145 6.12 6.56 15.48
C LEU A 145 5.26 6.97 14.28
N ILE A 146 5.63 6.51 13.09
CA ILE A 146 4.90 6.73 11.84
C ILE A 146 4.13 5.45 11.54
N ASP A 147 2.80 5.54 11.60
CA ASP A 147 1.83 4.46 11.48
C ASP A 147 2.09 3.27 12.44
N PRO A 148 1.12 2.85 13.27
CA PRO A 148 1.34 1.80 14.27
C PRO A 148 1.51 0.40 13.65
N PRO A 149 2.52 -0.38 14.09
CA PRO A 149 2.63 -1.80 13.73
C PRO A 149 1.61 -2.62 14.55
N LYS A 150 1.65 -3.94 14.42
CA LYS A 150 0.91 -4.84 15.31
C LYS A 150 1.41 -4.67 16.76
N PRO A 151 0.52 -4.39 17.72
CA PRO A 151 0.86 -4.33 19.14
C PRO A 151 1.53 -5.61 19.65
N SER A 152 2.58 -5.44 20.44
CA SER A 152 3.25 -6.52 21.17
C SER A 152 4.12 -5.95 22.30
N GLU A 153 4.27 -6.71 23.39
CA GLU A 153 5.16 -6.32 24.50
C GLU A 153 6.62 -6.16 24.07
N GLU A 154 7.06 -6.88 23.04
CA GLU A 154 8.39 -6.72 22.46
C GLU A 154 8.58 -5.34 21.83
N VAL A 155 7.64 -4.91 20.99
CA VAL A 155 7.68 -3.57 20.36
C VAL A 155 7.53 -2.46 21.40
N PHE A 156 6.62 -2.61 22.38
CA PHE A 156 6.42 -1.59 23.41
C PHE A 156 7.66 -1.38 24.27
N ARG A 157 8.31 -2.48 24.70
CA ARG A 157 9.55 -2.41 25.46
C ARG A 157 10.69 -1.81 24.66
N TRP A 158 10.85 -2.24 23.40
CA TRP A 158 11.88 -1.67 22.52
C TRP A 158 11.68 -0.16 22.35
N LEU A 159 10.46 0.30 22.06
CA LEU A 159 10.16 1.73 21.94
C LEU A 159 10.45 2.50 23.24
N ALA A 160 10.11 1.94 24.40
CA ALA A 160 10.40 2.56 25.69
C ALA A 160 11.92 2.70 25.95
N GLU A 161 12.70 1.68 25.55
CA GLU A 161 14.17 1.69 25.63
C GLU A 161 14.81 2.70 24.67
N HIS A 162 14.12 3.07 23.58
CA HIS A 162 14.59 4.02 22.55
C HIS A 162 13.91 5.40 22.66
N GLY A 163 13.68 5.86 23.90
CA GLY A 163 13.18 7.21 24.20
C GLY A 163 11.66 7.39 24.18
N GLY A 164 10.90 6.30 23.99
CA GLY A 164 9.43 6.31 23.99
C GLY A 164 8.82 7.02 22.78
N VAL A 165 7.49 7.08 22.75
CA VAL A 165 6.71 7.70 21.66
C VAL A 165 6.12 9.01 22.15
N ARG A 166 6.66 10.14 21.69
CA ARG A 166 6.07 11.46 21.91
C ARG A 166 5.01 11.80 20.87
N TRP A 167 5.25 11.39 19.63
CA TRP A 167 4.36 11.65 18.51
C TRP A 167 3.98 10.34 17.83
N LEU A 168 2.68 10.12 17.64
CA LEU A 168 2.17 9.08 16.75
C LEU A 168 1.56 9.75 15.51
N PHE A 169 2.32 9.74 14.42
CA PHE A 169 1.92 10.33 13.16
C PHE A 169 1.17 9.29 12.32
N LEU A 170 -0.12 9.53 12.10
CA LEU A 170 -0.98 8.71 11.26
C LEU A 170 -1.02 9.34 9.86
N THR A 171 -0.40 8.68 8.88
CA THR A 171 -0.26 9.23 7.52
C THR A 171 -1.63 9.43 6.87
N HIS A 172 -2.58 8.53 7.12
CA HIS A 172 -3.96 8.59 6.65
C HIS A 172 -4.84 7.59 7.42
N ARG A 173 -6.16 7.68 7.19
CA ARG A 173 -7.18 6.89 7.89
C ARG A 173 -7.02 5.37 7.80
N ASP A 174 -6.39 4.86 6.75
CA ASP A 174 -6.29 3.41 6.49
C ASP A 174 -5.27 2.73 7.42
N HIS A 175 -4.31 3.49 7.95
CA HIS A 175 -3.24 2.98 8.80
C HIS A 175 -3.47 3.29 10.28
N ALA A 176 -4.68 3.70 10.65
CA ALA A 176 -4.96 4.17 12.00
C ALA A 176 -5.27 3.05 13.01
N HIS A 177 -5.43 1.77 12.63
CA HIS A 177 -5.71 0.74 13.64
C HIS A 177 -4.58 0.63 14.65
N HIS A 178 -4.94 0.35 15.90
CA HIS A 178 -4.04 0.27 17.07
C HIS A 178 -3.51 1.60 17.61
N HIS A 179 -3.85 2.74 17.00
CA HIS A 179 -3.36 4.06 17.44
C HIS A 179 -3.64 4.35 18.93
N ALA A 180 -4.85 4.04 19.39
CA ALA A 180 -5.27 4.26 20.77
C ALA A 180 -4.51 3.36 21.76
N GLU A 181 -4.21 2.12 21.37
CA GLU A 181 -3.41 1.20 22.20
C GLU A 181 -2.00 1.75 22.38
N PHE A 182 -1.33 2.16 21.29
CA PHE A 182 -0.01 2.79 21.38
C PHE A 182 -0.02 4.06 22.23
N ALA A 183 -1.01 4.95 22.04
CA ALA A 183 -1.13 6.16 22.85
C ALA A 183 -1.33 5.85 24.35
N SER A 184 -2.11 4.82 24.68
CA SER A 184 -2.30 4.39 26.08
C SER A 184 -1.01 3.84 26.74
N ARG A 185 -0.11 3.26 25.95
CA ARG A 185 1.16 2.68 26.42
C ARG A 185 2.25 3.72 26.63
N PHE A 186 2.15 4.87 25.97
CA PHE A 186 3.13 5.96 26.08
C PHE A 186 2.42 7.25 26.54
N PRO A 187 2.27 7.46 27.87
CA PRO A 187 1.65 8.67 28.41
C PRO A 187 2.34 9.94 27.88
N GLY A 188 1.56 10.90 27.41
CA GLY A 188 2.07 12.11 26.76
C GLY A 188 2.29 11.98 25.25
N CYS A 189 2.11 10.78 24.68
CA CYS A 189 2.02 10.61 23.23
C CYS A 189 0.85 11.43 22.67
N ARG A 190 1.14 12.27 21.67
CA ARG A 190 0.15 13.02 20.92
C ARG A 190 0.01 12.43 19.52
N ARG A 191 -1.21 12.08 19.14
CA ARG A 191 -1.52 11.56 17.82
C ARG A 191 -1.81 12.70 16.85
N ILE A 192 -1.37 12.54 15.61
CA ILE A 192 -1.58 13.48 14.52
C ILE A 192 -2.29 12.74 13.38
N ILE A 193 -3.35 13.33 12.84
CA ILE A 193 -4.06 12.85 11.65
C ILE A 193 -4.52 14.04 10.80
N GLY A 194 -4.75 13.85 9.51
CA GLY A 194 -5.49 14.82 8.71
C GLY A 194 -6.95 14.90 9.15
N ALA A 195 -7.47 16.11 9.33
CA ALA A 195 -8.83 16.39 9.80
C ALA A 195 -9.89 15.75 8.90
N ALA A 196 -9.68 15.76 7.57
CA ALA A 196 -10.58 15.14 6.61
C ALA A 196 -10.56 13.59 6.67
N ASP A 197 -9.57 13.01 7.34
CA ASP A 197 -9.40 11.57 7.57
C ASP A 197 -9.89 11.11 8.96
N VAL A 198 -10.41 12.03 9.77
CA VAL A 198 -11.04 11.69 11.05
C VAL A 198 -12.26 10.80 10.81
N ASN A 199 -12.30 9.69 11.51
CA ASN A 199 -13.40 8.74 11.48
C ASN A 199 -14.07 8.68 12.85
N LEU A 200 -15.37 8.93 12.89
CA LEU A 200 -16.14 8.97 14.14
C LEU A 200 -16.68 7.59 14.56
N ARG A 201 -16.60 6.58 13.68
CA ARG A 201 -17.15 5.25 13.93
C ARG A 201 -16.15 4.17 13.55
N GLU A 202 -15.84 3.30 14.49
CA GLU A 202 -15.02 2.13 14.19
C GLU A 202 -15.78 1.14 13.29
N THR A 203 -15.06 0.58 12.33
CA THR A 203 -15.52 -0.50 11.46
C THR A 203 -14.42 -1.56 11.36
N GLU A 204 -14.70 -2.69 10.71
CA GLU A 204 -13.69 -3.72 10.46
C GLU A 204 -12.44 -3.17 9.75
N HIS A 205 -12.60 -2.17 8.87
CA HIS A 205 -11.53 -1.65 8.03
C HIS A 205 -11.01 -0.28 8.45
N MET A 206 -11.70 0.44 9.34
CA MET A 206 -11.31 1.79 9.77
C MET A 206 -11.45 1.97 11.27
N ALA A 207 -10.39 2.42 11.93
CA ALA A 207 -10.41 2.77 13.35
C ALA A 207 -11.22 4.05 13.60
N SER A 208 -11.80 4.19 14.80
CA SER A 208 -12.29 5.49 15.25
C SER A 208 -11.10 6.37 15.63
N THR A 209 -11.07 7.61 15.15
CA THR A 209 -9.99 8.59 15.35
C THR A 209 -10.53 9.95 15.80
N GLY A 210 -11.78 10.01 16.26
CA GLY A 210 -12.40 11.25 16.76
C GLY A 210 -11.67 11.85 17.97
N ASP A 211 -11.01 11.02 18.76
CA ASP A 211 -10.25 11.38 19.97
C ASP A 211 -8.80 11.78 19.72
N VAL A 212 -8.30 11.70 18.47
CA VAL A 212 -6.93 12.09 18.11
C VAL A 212 -6.65 13.54 18.46
N GLU A 213 -5.51 13.81 19.09
CA GLU A 213 -5.20 15.11 19.71
C GLU A 213 -5.01 16.23 18.69
N ILE A 214 -4.33 15.95 17.57
CA ILE A 214 -4.06 16.93 16.52
C ILE A 214 -4.70 16.51 15.20
N LYS A 215 -5.54 17.39 14.66
CA LYS A 215 -6.27 17.19 13.41
C LYS A 215 -5.88 18.31 12.44
N LEU A 216 -5.04 18.00 11.47
CA LEU A 216 -4.44 18.99 10.56
C LEU A 216 -5.31 19.21 9.31
N GLY A 217 -5.37 20.46 8.82
CA GLY A 217 -6.06 20.76 7.55
C GLY A 217 -5.43 20.06 6.34
N ASP A 218 -6.14 20.09 5.22
CA ASP A 218 -5.71 19.51 3.93
C ASP A 218 -5.20 20.56 2.93
N GLU A 219 -4.99 21.80 3.39
CA GLU A 219 -4.38 22.88 2.62
C GLU A 219 -2.91 22.56 2.31
N LEU A 220 -2.50 22.81 1.08
CA LEU A 220 -1.13 22.53 0.63
C LEU A 220 -0.17 23.57 1.22
N GLY A 221 0.64 23.16 2.20
CA GLY A 221 1.56 24.00 2.94
C GLY A 221 2.38 23.16 3.91
N ALA A 222 3.64 23.52 4.18
CA ALA A 222 4.39 22.87 5.25
C ALA A 222 3.85 23.32 6.61
N LEU A 223 3.70 22.39 7.53
CA LEU A 223 3.21 22.61 8.90
C LEU A 223 4.23 22.08 9.92
N SER A 224 4.27 22.67 11.10
CA SER A 224 4.88 22.03 12.27
C SER A 224 4.05 20.82 12.73
N PRO A 225 4.59 19.92 13.57
CA PRO A 225 3.81 18.86 14.22
C PRO A 225 2.56 19.37 14.95
N GLU A 226 2.62 20.58 15.48
CA GLU A 226 1.54 21.27 16.18
C GLU A 226 0.50 21.90 15.23
N GLY A 227 0.77 21.93 13.93
CA GLY A 227 -0.14 22.45 12.91
C GLY A 227 0.06 23.92 12.56
N GLU A 228 1.16 24.52 13.00
CA GLU A 228 1.49 25.91 12.64
C GLU A 228 2.06 25.96 11.21
N PRO A 229 1.56 26.86 10.34
CA PRO A 229 2.14 27.05 9.02
C PRO A 229 3.61 27.47 9.06
N LEU A 230 4.44 26.81 8.27
CA LEU A 230 5.86 27.13 8.13
C LEU A 230 6.10 27.93 6.85
N SER A 231 6.95 28.98 6.94
CA SER A 231 7.52 29.60 5.74
C SER A 231 8.41 28.60 5.00
N ARG A 232 8.80 28.90 3.75
CA ARG A 232 9.68 28.02 2.98
C ARG A 232 11.05 27.86 3.66
N GLU A 233 11.57 28.95 4.21
CA GLU A 233 12.83 28.99 4.94
C GLU A 233 12.72 28.18 6.23
N ALA A 234 11.65 28.36 6.99
CA ALA A 234 11.40 27.59 8.21
C ALA A 234 11.23 26.09 7.90
N ALA A 235 10.49 25.73 6.86
CA ALA A 235 10.29 24.33 6.45
C ALA A 235 11.58 23.65 6.00
N LYS A 236 12.49 24.40 5.36
CA LYS A 236 13.80 23.90 4.91
C LYS A 236 14.72 23.54 6.08
N GLU A 237 14.69 24.35 7.14
CA GLU A 237 15.56 24.19 8.32
C GLU A 237 14.89 23.35 9.44
N ALA A 238 13.59 23.07 9.32
CA ALA A 238 12.85 22.29 10.30
C ALA A 238 13.37 20.85 10.39
N GLU A 239 13.49 20.34 11.61
CA GLU A 239 13.82 18.94 11.82
C GLU A 239 12.67 18.03 11.36
N ILE A 240 11.42 18.43 11.63
CA ILE A 240 10.20 17.75 11.19
C ILE A 240 9.30 18.80 10.53
N ALA A 241 8.87 18.52 9.30
CA ALA A 241 7.80 19.25 8.63
C ALA A 241 6.71 18.26 8.19
N ILE A 242 5.46 18.57 8.50
CA ILE A 242 4.31 17.83 7.98
C ILE A 242 3.85 18.51 6.70
N VAL A 243 3.57 17.72 5.67
CA VAL A 243 3.14 18.21 4.37
C VAL A 243 1.82 17.53 4.00
N PRO A 244 0.67 18.24 4.06
CA PRO A 244 -0.59 17.71 3.57
C PRO A 244 -0.50 17.35 2.09
N GLN A 245 -0.96 16.15 1.75
CA GLN A 245 -0.88 15.55 0.41
C GLN A 245 -2.18 14.80 0.06
N PRO A 246 -3.33 15.49 0.03
CA PRO A 246 -4.63 14.86 -0.21
C PRO A 246 -4.72 14.24 -1.61
N GLY A 247 -5.62 13.26 -1.76
CA GLY A 247 -5.94 12.63 -3.04
C GLY A 247 -5.96 11.10 -3.00
N HIS A 248 -5.06 10.47 -2.22
CA HIS A 248 -5.22 9.05 -1.87
C HIS A 248 -6.43 8.91 -0.96
N THR A 249 -6.38 9.63 0.16
CA THR A 249 -7.50 10.00 1.03
C THR A 249 -7.54 11.53 1.15
N PRO A 250 -8.68 12.14 1.51
CA PRO A 250 -8.78 13.60 1.61
C PRO A 250 -7.93 14.21 2.73
N GLY A 251 -7.53 13.42 3.74
CA GLY A 251 -6.66 13.86 4.83
C GLY A 251 -5.27 13.22 4.82
N SER A 252 -4.79 12.73 3.67
CA SER A 252 -3.44 12.16 3.56
C SER A 252 -2.36 13.19 3.89
N LEU A 253 -1.38 12.79 4.71
CA LEU A 253 -0.25 13.59 5.15
C LEU A 253 1.08 12.87 4.86
N CYS A 254 2.10 13.63 4.47
CA CYS A 254 3.49 13.19 4.47
C CYS A 254 4.25 13.83 5.64
N LEU A 255 5.30 13.16 6.12
CA LEU A 255 6.25 13.72 7.08
C LEU A 255 7.63 13.81 6.44
N LEU A 256 8.24 14.99 6.48
CA LEU A 256 9.62 15.21 6.07
C LEU A 256 10.49 15.32 7.32
N TYR A 257 11.51 14.47 7.41
CA TYR A 257 12.48 14.48 8.49
C TYR A 257 13.85 14.92 7.98
N ARG A 258 14.38 16.00 8.57
CA ARG A 258 15.70 16.61 8.30
C ARG A 258 16.00 16.90 6.82
N GLY A 259 14.97 17.09 5.99
CA GLY A 259 15.14 17.23 4.54
C GLY A 259 15.83 16.02 3.90
N ARG A 260 15.66 14.83 4.46
CA ARG A 260 16.32 13.59 4.00
C ARG A 260 15.36 12.42 3.86
N PHE A 261 14.41 12.26 4.77
CA PHE A 261 13.45 11.15 4.77
C PHE A 261 12.04 11.68 4.56
N LEU A 262 11.39 11.22 3.48
CA LEU A 262 9.98 11.51 3.21
C LEU A 262 9.14 10.27 3.50
N PHE A 263 8.35 10.33 4.57
CA PHE A 263 7.35 9.32 4.91
C PHE A 263 6.04 9.67 4.21
N THR A 264 5.51 8.75 3.41
CA THR A 264 4.47 9.09 2.42
C THR A 264 3.13 8.40 2.65
N GLY A 265 3.02 7.48 3.60
CA GLY A 265 1.85 6.60 3.69
C GLY A 265 1.64 5.90 2.34
N ASP A 266 0.45 6.04 1.76
CA ASP A 266 0.12 5.48 0.45
C ASP A 266 0.16 6.52 -0.68
N HIS A 267 0.68 7.73 -0.41
CA HIS A 267 0.74 8.81 -1.38
C HIS A 267 1.72 8.52 -2.54
N LEU A 268 2.92 8.05 -2.22
CA LEU A 268 3.98 7.70 -3.17
C LEU A 268 4.78 6.52 -2.62
N SER A 269 5.24 5.62 -3.49
CA SER A 269 6.22 4.59 -3.16
C SER A 269 7.28 4.48 -4.26
N TYR A 270 8.24 3.56 -4.13
CA TYR A 270 9.20 3.27 -5.18
C TYR A 270 8.81 2.02 -5.99
N SER A 271 9.07 2.06 -7.28
CA SER A 271 9.04 0.88 -8.15
C SER A 271 10.46 0.56 -8.60
N ARG A 272 11.09 -0.48 -8.06
CA ARG A 272 12.39 -0.97 -8.56
C ARG A 272 12.32 -1.42 -10.02
N ALA A 273 11.20 -1.99 -10.44
CA ALA A 273 11.02 -2.46 -11.82
C ALA A 273 11.04 -1.30 -12.82
N LEU A 274 10.45 -0.15 -12.45
CA LEU A 274 10.44 1.06 -13.28
C LEU A 274 11.63 2.00 -13.00
N GLY A 275 12.30 1.85 -11.86
CA GLY A 275 13.43 2.70 -11.43
C GLY A 275 13.04 4.11 -11.04
N GLN A 276 11.83 4.33 -10.51
CA GLN A 276 11.29 5.65 -10.18
C GLN A 276 10.24 5.59 -9.07
N LEU A 277 9.90 6.74 -8.51
CA LEU A 277 8.73 6.92 -7.65
C LEU A 277 7.43 6.70 -8.45
N VAL A 278 6.40 6.20 -7.77
CA VAL A 278 5.09 5.90 -8.35
C VAL A 278 3.97 6.24 -7.37
N ALA A 279 2.81 6.62 -7.92
CA ALA A 279 1.55 6.71 -7.19
C ALA A 279 0.60 5.59 -7.63
N HIS A 280 -0.28 5.13 -6.75
CA HIS A 280 -1.06 3.91 -6.96
C HIS A 280 -2.50 4.19 -7.41
N ARG A 281 -2.70 4.29 -8.74
CA ARG A 281 -4.04 4.59 -9.31
C ARG A 281 -5.13 3.60 -8.88
N LEU A 282 -4.78 2.32 -8.70
CA LEU A 282 -5.72 1.30 -8.25
C LEU A 282 -6.20 1.54 -6.81
N GLN A 283 -5.33 2.05 -5.95
CA GLN A 283 -5.57 2.31 -4.54
C GLN A 283 -5.91 3.78 -4.22
N CYS A 284 -6.13 4.66 -5.21
CA CYS A 284 -6.56 6.03 -4.96
C CYS A 284 -8.06 6.06 -4.60
N TRP A 285 -8.38 6.33 -3.33
CA TRP A 285 -9.77 6.26 -2.82
C TRP A 285 -10.57 7.54 -3.03
N GLU A 286 -9.91 8.70 -3.03
CA GLU A 286 -10.57 10.00 -3.09
C GLU A 286 -10.62 10.57 -4.50
N ASP A 287 -9.48 11.04 -5.03
CA ASP A 287 -9.42 11.80 -6.28
C ASP A 287 -7.99 11.80 -6.85
N TRP A 288 -7.82 11.15 -8.00
CA TRP A 288 -6.53 11.05 -8.69
C TRP A 288 -6.00 12.40 -9.18
N GLU A 289 -6.88 13.28 -9.64
CA GLU A 289 -6.51 14.63 -10.03
C GLU A 289 -6.07 15.46 -8.83
N ARG A 290 -6.71 15.28 -7.67
CA ARG A 290 -6.28 15.91 -6.41
C ARG A 290 -4.92 15.39 -5.97
N GLN A 291 -4.69 14.07 -6.02
CA GLN A 291 -3.38 13.49 -5.73
C GLN A 291 -2.31 14.03 -6.68
N THR A 292 -2.62 14.16 -7.97
CA THR A 292 -1.71 14.74 -8.96
C THR A 292 -1.39 16.21 -8.65
N ARG A 293 -2.36 17.00 -8.16
CA ARG A 293 -2.11 18.38 -7.70
C ARG A 293 -1.19 18.42 -6.49
N SER A 294 -1.35 17.49 -5.55
CA SER A 294 -0.48 17.36 -4.37
C SER A 294 0.98 17.04 -4.77
N VAL A 295 1.18 16.10 -5.71
CA VAL A 295 2.53 15.81 -6.25
C VAL A 295 3.11 17.02 -7.02
N ARG A 296 2.30 17.78 -7.76
CA ARG A 296 2.74 19.03 -8.39
C ARG A 296 3.18 20.08 -7.36
N TYR A 297 2.53 20.13 -6.20
CA TYR A 297 2.98 20.98 -5.11
C TYR A 297 4.35 20.53 -4.57
N LEU A 298 4.59 19.22 -4.39
CA LEU A 298 5.91 18.72 -4.03
C LEU A 298 6.98 19.11 -5.06
N LEU A 299 6.64 19.05 -6.36
CA LEU A 299 7.55 19.51 -7.42
C LEU A 299 7.86 21.00 -7.26
N ALA A 300 6.84 21.85 -7.13
CA ALA A 300 7.03 23.28 -6.94
C ALA A 300 7.85 23.61 -5.68
N ALA A 301 7.67 22.82 -4.61
CA ALA A 301 8.43 22.92 -3.38
C ALA A 301 9.91 22.58 -3.55
N ALA A 302 10.21 21.55 -4.36
CA ALA A 302 11.56 21.16 -4.71
C ALA A 302 12.23 22.17 -5.65
N GLU A 303 11.50 22.68 -6.64
CA GLU A 303 11.97 23.76 -7.51
C GLU A 303 12.24 25.06 -6.75
N ALA A 304 11.45 25.33 -5.70
CA ALA A 304 11.68 26.44 -4.76
C ALA A 304 12.82 26.16 -3.75
N GLY A 305 13.42 24.97 -3.76
CA GLY A 305 14.62 24.64 -2.99
C GLY A 305 14.42 24.27 -1.52
N TRP A 306 13.18 24.24 -1.02
CA TRP A 306 12.91 23.89 0.39
C TRP A 306 12.56 22.42 0.58
N LEU A 307 11.99 21.74 -0.42
CA LEU A 307 11.78 20.30 -0.38
C LEU A 307 12.97 19.57 -1.00
N ARG A 308 13.53 18.63 -0.23
CA ARG A 308 14.61 17.74 -0.63
C ARG A 308 14.53 16.45 0.17
N PHE A 309 14.86 15.31 -0.42
CA PHE A 309 14.93 14.04 0.28
C PHE A 309 15.78 13.02 -0.50
N ALA A 310 16.46 12.16 0.24
CA ALA A 310 17.21 11.01 -0.28
C ALA A 310 16.46 9.69 -0.07
N TRP A 311 15.52 9.64 0.86
CA TRP A 311 14.74 8.46 1.19
C TRP A 311 13.25 8.69 1.00
N VAL A 312 12.57 7.70 0.40
CA VAL A 312 11.11 7.58 0.40
C VAL A 312 10.72 6.37 1.24
N LEU A 313 9.80 6.56 2.19
CA LEU A 313 9.38 5.55 3.18
C LEU A 313 7.84 5.44 3.19
N PRO A 314 7.25 4.57 2.35
CA PRO A 314 5.80 4.45 2.26
C PRO A 314 5.22 3.49 3.29
N GLY A 315 3.91 3.52 3.48
CA GLY A 315 3.18 2.47 4.20
C GLY A 315 2.98 1.22 3.33
N HIS A 316 2.57 1.37 2.08
CA HIS A 316 2.52 0.29 1.08
C HIS A 316 3.45 0.53 -0.11
N GLY A 317 3.92 -0.55 -0.73
CA GLY A 317 4.93 -0.51 -1.80
C GLY A 317 6.36 -0.69 -1.28
N GLU A 318 7.35 -0.28 -2.08
CA GLU A 318 8.77 -0.39 -1.71
C GLU A 318 9.30 0.96 -1.21
N TRP A 319 10.13 0.94 -0.17
CA TRP A 319 10.98 2.09 0.15
C TRP A 319 12.18 2.14 -0.78
N ALA A 320 12.83 3.28 -0.85
CA ALA A 320 14.14 3.39 -1.50
C ALA A 320 14.96 4.54 -0.95
N ARG A 321 16.27 4.34 -0.90
CA ARG A 321 17.23 5.43 -1.03
C ARG A 321 17.35 5.76 -2.50
N LEU A 322 16.97 6.98 -2.88
CA LEU A 322 17.13 7.46 -4.23
C LEU A 322 18.63 7.65 -4.55
N PRO A 323 19.03 7.54 -5.83
CA PRO A 323 20.39 7.85 -6.25
C PRO A 323 20.77 9.30 -5.89
N GLY A 324 22.04 9.51 -5.53
CA GLY A 324 22.55 10.83 -5.14
C GLY A 324 22.36 11.16 -3.66
N GLU A 325 22.45 12.46 -3.34
CA GLU A 325 22.30 12.99 -1.97
C GLU A 325 20.93 13.60 -1.69
N GLY A 326 20.01 13.48 -2.65
CA GLY A 326 18.64 13.94 -2.49
C GLY A 326 18.51 15.45 -2.53
N SER A 327 19.31 16.14 -3.34
CA SER A 327 19.20 17.58 -3.56
C SER A 327 17.81 17.97 -4.08
N ALA A 328 17.44 19.25 -3.94
CA ALA A 328 16.16 19.74 -4.41
C ALA A 328 15.99 19.58 -5.94
N ALA A 329 17.09 19.69 -6.71
CA ALA A 329 17.09 19.47 -8.15
C ALA A 329 16.84 18.00 -8.53
N GLU A 330 17.50 17.05 -7.82
CA GLU A 330 17.26 15.61 -8.00
C GLU A 330 15.83 15.23 -7.61
N THR A 331 15.34 15.79 -6.50
CA THR A 331 13.97 15.62 -6.03
C THR A 331 12.96 16.11 -7.08
N ALA A 332 13.17 17.31 -7.64
CA ALA A 332 12.33 17.84 -8.71
C ALA A 332 12.37 16.96 -9.97
N ALA A 333 13.54 16.44 -10.36
CA ALA A 333 13.67 15.55 -11.51
C ALA A 333 12.88 14.24 -11.33
N GLU A 334 12.93 13.64 -10.14
CA GLU A 334 12.12 12.47 -9.79
C GLU A 334 10.62 12.79 -9.85
N LEU A 335 10.17 13.87 -9.20
CA LEU A 335 8.75 14.23 -9.15
C LEU A 335 8.15 14.55 -10.53
N ARG A 336 8.94 15.12 -11.45
CA ARG A 336 8.50 15.30 -12.86
C ARG A 336 8.22 13.95 -13.54
N ARG A 337 9.03 12.92 -13.29
CA ARG A 337 8.77 11.57 -13.81
C ARG A 337 7.47 10.98 -13.26
N VAL A 338 7.23 11.17 -11.96
CA VAL A 338 5.98 10.73 -11.31
C VAL A 338 4.77 11.39 -11.96
N ILE A 339 4.76 12.72 -12.07
CA ILE A 339 3.65 13.48 -12.66
C ILE A 339 3.38 13.03 -14.09
N ALA A 340 4.42 12.89 -14.91
CA ALA A 340 4.29 12.42 -16.29
C ALA A 340 3.68 11.00 -16.38
N SER A 341 3.94 10.14 -15.38
CA SER A 341 3.30 8.83 -15.28
C SER A 341 1.84 8.95 -14.81
N MET A 342 1.56 9.84 -13.86
CA MET A 342 0.21 10.02 -13.32
C MET A 342 -0.78 10.60 -14.34
N GLU A 343 -0.33 11.53 -15.17
CA GLU A 343 -1.14 12.18 -16.21
C GLU A 343 -1.55 11.22 -17.33
N GLN A 344 -0.86 10.09 -17.47
CA GLN A 344 -1.21 9.05 -18.45
C GLN A 344 -2.33 8.11 -17.93
N LYS A 345 -2.62 8.15 -16.63
CA LYS A 345 -3.66 7.32 -16.03
C LYS A 345 -5.03 8.00 -16.14
N PRO A 346 -6.11 7.23 -16.32
CA PRO A 346 -7.46 7.79 -16.33
C PRO A 346 -7.80 8.49 -15.00
N LYS A 347 -8.55 9.58 -15.12
CA LYS A 347 -9.09 10.38 -14.02
C LYS A 347 -10.03 9.60 -13.06
N GLY A 348 -10.37 10.21 -11.93
CA GLY A 348 -11.30 9.70 -10.91
C GLY A 348 -10.63 8.83 -9.85
N HIS A 349 -11.43 8.08 -9.10
CA HIS A 349 -10.96 7.27 -7.96
C HIS A 349 -11.46 5.83 -8.01
N THR A 350 -11.00 5.02 -7.07
CA THR A 350 -11.48 3.66 -6.80
C THR A 350 -12.26 3.69 -5.48
N PRO A 351 -13.60 3.58 -5.46
CA PRO A 351 -14.31 3.54 -4.19
C PRO A 351 -13.83 2.36 -3.32
N LEU A 352 -13.48 2.61 -2.06
CA LEU A 352 -12.91 1.61 -1.16
C LEU A 352 -13.76 0.33 -1.10
N GLY A 353 -15.09 0.46 -1.02
CA GLY A 353 -16.00 -0.70 -1.01
C GLY A 353 -15.91 -1.58 -2.27
N ARG A 354 -15.64 -0.99 -3.44
CA ARG A 354 -15.41 -1.76 -4.68
C ARG A 354 -14.05 -2.46 -4.64
N TRP A 355 -13.03 -1.81 -4.10
CA TRP A 355 -11.72 -2.43 -3.94
C TRP A 355 -11.78 -3.60 -2.93
N ILE A 356 -12.48 -3.44 -1.81
CA ILE A 356 -12.70 -4.51 -0.82
C ILE A 356 -13.39 -5.70 -1.48
N LEU A 357 -14.47 -5.48 -2.24
CA LEU A 357 -15.17 -6.54 -2.95
C LEU A 357 -14.25 -7.28 -3.94
N TYR A 358 -13.42 -6.53 -4.67
CA TYR A 358 -12.42 -7.09 -5.57
C TYR A 358 -11.37 -7.93 -4.81
N ALA A 359 -10.80 -7.40 -3.72
CA ALA A 359 -9.79 -8.09 -2.92
C ALA A 359 -10.35 -9.36 -2.26
N GLN A 360 -11.54 -9.30 -1.65
CA GLN A 360 -12.22 -10.45 -1.05
C GLN A 360 -12.50 -11.55 -2.09
N GLY A 361 -12.93 -11.15 -3.29
CA GLY A 361 -13.13 -12.08 -4.42
C GLY A 361 -11.86 -12.82 -4.84
N ARG A 362 -10.68 -12.20 -4.68
CA ARG A 362 -9.37 -12.80 -4.97
C ARG A 362 -8.79 -13.63 -3.84
N ILE A 363 -8.97 -13.22 -2.59
CA ILE A 363 -8.41 -13.92 -1.41
C ILE A 363 -9.10 -15.27 -1.19
N ALA A 364 -10.40 -15.35 -1.50
CA ALA A 364 -11.20 -16.57 -1.45
C ALA A 364 -11.83 -16.87 -2.83
N PRO A 365 -11.02 -17.27 -3.82
CA PRO A 365 -11.49 -17.42 -5.20
C PRO A 365 -12.52 -18.54 -5.32
N GLU A 366 -12.41 -19.59 -4.50
CA GLU A 366 -13.37 -20.69 -4.40
C GLU A 366 -14.48 -20.43 -3.36
N GLY A 367 -14.58 -19.22 -2.84
CA GLY A 367 -15.72 -18.78 -2.04
C GLY A 367 -16.96 -18.54 -2.92
N ARG A 368 -18.13 -18.48 -2.29
CA ARG A 368 -19.38 -18.10 -2.99
C ARG A 368 -19.23 -16.74 -3.69
N LEU A 369 -18.65 -15.76 -3.00
CA LEU A 369 -18.39 -14.43 -3.53
C LEU A 369 -17.43 -14.45 -4.72
N GLY A 370 -16.25 -15.07 -4.58
CA GLY A 370 -15.24 -15.15 -5.63
C GLY A 370 -15.75 -15.83 -6.91
N ARG A 371 -16.48 -16.95 -6.77
CA ARG A 371 -17.13 -17.61 -7.91
C ARG A 371 -18.19 -16.73 -8.56
N ALA A 372 -19.05 -16.08 -7.79
CA ALA A 372 -20.09 -15.21 -8.33
C ALA A 372 -19.49 -14.01 -9.09
N VAL A 373 -18.50 -13.33 -8.50
CA VAL A 373 -17.80 -12.19 -9.12
C VAL A 373 -17.20 -12.60 -10.47
N ARG A 374 -16.47 -13.72 -10.52
CA ARG A 374 -15.88 -14.20 -11.78
C ARG A 374 -16.94 -14.66 -12.79
N ALA A 375 -18.00 -15.36 -12.35
CA ALA A 375 -19.04 -15.85 -13.25
C ALA A 375 -19.78 -14.69 -13.97
N ILE A 376 -20.18 -13.68 -13.20
CA ILE A 376 -20.77 -12.42 -13.72
C ILE A 376 -19.78 -11.74 -14.67
N GLY A 377 -18.52 -11.68 -14.27
CA GLY A 377 -17.43 -11.03 -14.98
C GLY A 377 -16.85 -11.78 -16.19
N GLY A 378 -17.47 -12.86 -16.65
CA GLY A 378 -16.93 -13.64 -17.78
C GLY A 378 -15.53 -14.22 -17.51
N GLY A 379 -15.23 -14.56 -16.26
CA GLY A 379 -13.93 -15.05 -15.78
C GLY A 379 -13.00 -13.96 -15.24
N SER A 380 -13.37 -12.67 -15.34
CA SER A 380 -12.61 -11.54 -14.80
C SER A 380 -13.27 -10.95 -13.54
N ASP A 381 -12.48 -10.40 -12.63
CA ASP A 381 -12.94 -9.60 -11.49
C ASP A 381 -12.76 -8.08 -11.73
N ALA A 382 -12.16 -7.68 -12.85
CA ALA A 382 -11.88 -6.28 -13.19
C ALA A 382 -13.15 -5.42 -13.30
N TRP A 383 -14.31 -6.03 -13.59
CA TRP A 383 -15.57 -5.31 -13.74
C TRP A 383 -16.06 -4.66 -12.44
N VAL A 384 -15.66 -5.21 -11.28
CA VAL A 384 -15.96 -4.66 -9.95
C VAL A 384 -15.37 -3.26 -9.82
N LEU A 385 -14.18 -3.06 -10.39
CA LEU A 385 -13.43 -1.82 -10.34
C LEU A 385 -13.97 -0.80 -11.36
N PRO A 386 -13.84 0.51 -11.07
CA PRO A 386 -14.16 1.57 -12.03
C PRO A 386 -13.33 1.43 -13.30
N ARG A 387 -13.90 1.80 -14.45
CA ARG A 387 -13.23 1.67 -15.77
C ARG A 387 -11.83 2.27 -15.78
N GLY A 388 -11.65 3.44 -15.17
CA GLY A 388 -10.37 4.15 -15.11
C GLY A 388 -9.27 3.45 -14.30
N ALA A 389 -9.62 2.55 -13.37
CA ALA A 389 -8.65 1.83 -12.55
C ALA A 389 -8.20 0.50 -13.17
N ARG A 390 -8.98 -0.07 -14.11
CA ARG A 390 -8.78 -1.45 -14.60
C ARG A 390 -7.46 -1.65 -15.32
N SER A 391 -6.97 -0.64 -16.04
CA SER A 391 -5.66 -0.70 -16.71
C SER A 391 -4.49 -0.85 -15.74
N SER A 392 -4.70 -0.58 -14.45
CA SER A 392 -3.71 -0.76 -13.39
C SER A 392 -3.64 -2.21 -12.88
N LEU A 393 -4.48 -3.13 -13.40
CA LEU A 393 -4.37 -4.55 -13.10
C LEU A 393 -3.32 -5.21 -13.98
N THR A 394 -2.55 -6.13 -13.41
CA THR A 394 -1.51 -6.88 -14.15
C THR A 394 -2.08 -7.89 -15.14
N ASP A 395 -3.32 -8.32 -14.94
CA ASP A 395 -4.07 -9.22 -15.81
C ASP A 395 -5.21 -8.52 -16.58
N PHE A 396 -5.15 -7.19 -16.73
CA PHE A 396 -6.18 -6.48 -17.45
C PHE A 396 -6.26 -6.90 -18.92
N ASP A 397 -7.42 -7.44 -19.29
CA ASP A 397 -7.78 -7.77 -20.67
C ASP A 397 -9.06 -7.02 -21.05
N PRO A 398 -9.00 -6.09 -22.01
CA PRO A 398 -10.16 -5.32 -22.44
C PRO A 398 -11.24 -6.19 -23.07
N HIS A 399 -10.89 -7.29 -23.74
CA HIS A 399 -11.85 -8.19 -24.39
C HIS A 399 -12.65 -8.98 -23.34
N LYS A 400 -12.00 -9.54 -22.32
CA LYS A 400 -12.69 -10.22 -21.19
C LYS A 400 -13.63 -9.27 -20.47
N THR A 401 -13.20 -8.03 -20.28
CA THR A 401 -14.01 -6.98 -19.65
C THR A 401 -15.24 -6.61 -20.49
N ALA A 402 -15.14 -6.58 -21.82
CA ALA A 402 -16.27 -6.34 -22.70
C ALA A 402 -17.32 -7.45 -22.62
N VAL A 403 -16.89 -8.71 -22.54
CA VAL A 403 -17.77 -9.87 -22.35
C VAL A 403 -18.54 -9.78 -21.02
N ALA A 404 -17.86 -9.40 -19.93
CA ALA A 404 -18.48 -9.17 -18.63
C ALA A 404 -19.62 -8.14 -18.69
N LEU A 405 -19.38 -7.01 -19.36
CA LEU A 405 -20.37 -5.94 -19.48
C LEU A 405 -21.62 -6.42 -20.24
N ARG A 406 -21.44 -7.14 -21.35
CA ARG A 406 -22.57 -7.72 -22.10
C ARG A 406 -23.41 -8.66 -21.23
N ARG A 407 -22.77 -9.50 -20.40
CA ARG A 407 -23.49 -10.37 -19.46
C ARG A 407 -24.28 -9.58 -18.42
N LEU A 408 -23.69 -8.52 -17.85
CA LEU A 408 -24.37 -7.63 -16.91
C LEU A 408 -25.59 -6.93 -17.53
N TYR A 409 -25.46 -6.42 -18.76
CA TYR A 409 -26.58 -5.84 -19.49
C TYR A 409 -27.70 -6.85 -19.72
N LEU A 410 -27.36 -8.08 -20.12
CA LEU A 410 -28.35 -9.15 -20.31
C LEU A 410 -29.05 -9.51 -18.99
N LEU A 411 -28.29 -9.72 -17.90
CA LEU A 411 -28.85 -10.04 -16.59
C LEU A 411 -29.76 -8.91 -16.07
N GLY A 412 -29.34 -7.65 -16.22
CA GLY A 412 -30.15 -6.49 -15.85
C GLY A 412 -31.44 -6.38 -16.67
N ALA A 413 -31.35 -6.58 -17.99
CA ALA A 413 -32.53 -6.60 -18.86
C ALA A 413 -33.49 -7.74 -18.49
N THR A 414 -32.98 -8.94 -18.22
CA THR A 414 -33.80 -10.08 -17.77
C THR A 414 -34.47 -9.80 -16.43
N ALA A 415 -33.76 -9.21 -15.46
CA ALA A 415 -34.32 -8.86 -14.16
C ALA A 415 -35.43 -7.79 -14.26
N LEU A 416 -35.22 -6.77 -15.10
CA LEU A 416 -36.24 -5.75 -15.39
C LEU A 416 -37.48 -6.35 -16.06
N LEU A 417 -37.29 -7.25 -17.04
CA LEU A 417 -38.40 -7.95 -17.70
C LEU A 417 -39.17 -8.85 -16.72
N ALA A 418 -38.46 -9.55 -15.83
CA ALA A 418 -39.09 -10.38 -14.80
C ALA A 418 -39.88 -9.53 -13.78
N ALA A 419 -39.33 -8.41 -13.33
CA ALA A 419 -40.02 -7.48 -12.45
C ALA A 419 -41.25 -6.86 -13.11
N ALA A 420 -41.14 -6.41 -14.37
CA ALA A 420 -42.27 -5.90 -15.15
C ALA A 420 -43.36 -6.96 -15.34
N GLY A 421 -42.97 -8.21 -15.63
CA GLY A 421 -43.90 -9.35 -15.71
C GLY A 421 -44.62 -9.62 -14.38
N ALA A 422 -43.90 -9.56 -13.25
CA ALA A 422 -44.49 -9.73 -11.93
C ALA A 422 -45.50 -8.61 -11.59
N VAL A 423 -45.16 -7.35 -11.88
CA VAL A 423 -46.06 -6.20 -11.72
C VAL A 423 -47.31 -6.36 -12.60
N TRP A 424 -47.15 -6.77 -13.86
CA TRP A 424 -48.26 -6.99 -14.77
C TRP A 424 -49.19 -8.12 -14.30
N LEU A 425 -48.64 -9.23 -13.79
CA LEU A 425 -49.41 -10.33 -13.22
C LEU A 425 -50.18 -9.92 -11.97
N ALA A 426 -49.58 -9.10 -11.09
CA ALA A 426 -50.24 -8.56 -9.91
C ALA A 426 -51.42 -7.66 -10.30
N ALA A 427 -51.20 -6.70 -11.22
CA ALA A 427 -52.25 -5.80 -11.70
C ALA A 427 -53.43 -6.54 -12.36
N ARG A 428 -53.16 -7.67 -13.05
CA ARG A 428 -54.21 -8.53 -13.61
C ARG A 428 -55.00 -9.32 -12.58
N ARG A 429 -54.41 -9.69 -11.43
CA ARG A 429 -55.14 -10.37 -10.36
C ARG A 429 -56.14 -9.43 -9.68
N ASP A 430 -55.75 -8.17 -9.47
CA ASP A 430 -56.63 -7.17 -8.84
C ASP A 430 -57.82 -6.78 -9.73
N THR A 431 -57.66 -6.82 -11.06
CA THR A 431 -58.74 -6.59 -12.02
C THR A 431 -59.71 -7.77 -12.18
N VAL A 432 -59.31 -8.98 -11.77
CA VAL A 432 -60.17 -10.17 -11.79
C VAL A 432 -60.96 -10.32 -10.47
N GLN A 433 -60.46 -9.78 -9.35
CA GLN A 433 -61.19 -9.76 -8.06
C GLN A 433 -62.22 -8.63 -7.92
N THR A 434 -62.21 -7.65 -8.83
CA THR A 434 -63.12 -6.49 -8.84
C THR A 434 -64.24 -6.62 -9.89
N ARG A 435 -64.44 -7.81 -10.46
CA ARG A 435 -65.52 -8.13 -11.38
C ARG A 435 -66.49 -9.15 -10.82
#